data_AF-A0A7W1LT97-F1
#
_entry.id   AF-A0A7W1LT97-F1
#
_cell.length_a   1.000
_cell.length_b   1.000
_cell.length_c   1.000
_cell.angle_alpha   90.00
_cell.angle_beta   90.00
_cell.angle_gamma   90.00
#
_symmetry.space_group_name_H-M   'P 1'
#
loop_
_entity.id
_entity.type
_entity.pdbx_description
1 polymer ?
#
loop_
_entity_poly.entity_id
_entity_poly.type
_entity_poly.pdbx_seq_one_letter_code
_entity_poly.pdbx_strand_id
1 'polypeptide(L)'
;MFIDVANLAEEELCVAVLDLTDRFRCHPVFPAERIAPGHTVALWSGAAIPVELPQGRAVAPDVKATDWLVVIASDVDFDADAFELPALGEPLAVASRSRGSDTATSTLERLARRAVTRDVGAAGPATPARWSASAVTLETVVPSA
;
A
#
# COMPACT_ATOMS: atom_id res chain seq x y z
N MET A 1 1.69 -17.27 8.96
CA MET A 1 2.91 -16.44 8.76
C MET A 1 2.72 -15.13 9.49
N PHE A 2 3.76 -14.56 10.08
CA PHE A 2 3.74 -13.24 10.71
C PHE A 2 4.73 -12.33 10.00
N ILE A 3 4.44 -11.04 9.89
CA ILE A 3 5.31 -10.05 9.26
C ILE A 3 5.34 -8.80 10.13
N ASP A 4 6.55 -8.30 10.34
CA ASP A 4 6.81 -7.04 11.01
C ASP A 4 7.46 -6.06 10.02
N VAL A 5 7.14 -4.79 10.17
CA VAL A 5 7.74 -3.70 9.39
C VAL A 5 8.48 -2.77 10.36
N ALA A 6 9.79 -2.63 10.18
CA ALA A 6 10.63 -1.79 11.01
C ALA A 6 11.10 -0.56 10.23
N ASN A 7 10.97 0.62 10.83
CA ASN A 7 11.60 1.83 10.31
C ASN A 7 13.05 1.91 10.80
N LEU A 8 13.99 1.67 9.89
CA LEU A 8 15.44 1.76 10.17
C LEU A 8 16.04 3.12 9.77
N ALA A 9 15.24 4.04 9.24
CA ALA A 9 15.68 5.39 8.94
C ALA A 9 15.78 6.24 10.22
N GLU A 10 16.46 7.38 10.11
CA GLU A 10 16.58 8.37 11.20
C GLU A 10 15.36 9.30 11.28
N GLU A 11 14.56 9.36 10.20
CA GLU A 11 13.31 10.11 10.12
C GLU A 11 12.06 9.24 10.30
N GLU A 12 10.96 9.86 10.75
CA GLU A 12 9.65 9.24 10.75
C GLU A 12 9.12 9.08 9.32
N LEU A 13 8.64 7.89 8.99
CA LEU A 13 8.15 7.56 7.66
C LEU A 13 6.66 7.22 7.69
N CYS A 14 5.93 7.70 6.69
CA CYS A 14 4.60 7.19 6.36
C CYS A 14 4.79 5.88 5.59
N VAL A 15 4.22 4.79 6.11
CA VAL A 15 4.40 3.44 5.57
C VAL A 15 3.05 2.78 5.35
N ALA A 16 2.86 2.17 4.19
CA ALA A 16 1.72 1.30 3.89
C ALA A 16 2.23 -0.04 3.35
N VAL A 17 1.44 -1.10 3.54
CA VAL A 17 1.69 -2.40 2.90
C VAL A 17 0.50 -2.74 2.03
N LEU A 18 0.78 -2.97 0.76
CA LEU A 18 -0.18 -3.37 -0.25
C LEU A 18 -0.02 -4.86 -0.54
N ASP A 19 -1.12 -5.57 -0.74
CA ASP A 19 -1.11 -6.89 -1.33
C ASP A 19 -1.49 -6.80 -2.81
N LEU A 20 -0.54 -7.18 -3.66
CA LEU A 20 -0.77 -7.44 -5.08
C LEU A 20 -0.94 -8.94 -5.27
N THR A 21 -2.18 -9.35 -5.46
CA THR A 21 -2.54 -10.77 -5.63
C THR A 21 -2.09 -11.34 -6.96
N ASP A 22 -2.12 -12.67 -7.08
CA ASP A 22 -1.83 -13.38 -8.33
C ASP A 22 -2.75 -13.00 -9.54
N ARG A 23 -3.93 -12.41 -9.25
CA ARG A 23 -4.87 -11.87 -10.23
C ARG A 23 -4.75 -10.36 -10.39
N PHE A 24 -3.67 -9.75 -9.92
CA PHE A 24 -3.39 -8.32 -10.01
C PHE A 24 -4.38 -7.40 -9.28
N ARG A 25 -5.23 -7.94 -8.38
CA ARG A 25 -5.93 -7.11 -7.40
C ARG A 25 -4.87 -6.47 -6.50
N CYS A 26 -4.95 -5.16 -6.32
CA CYS A 26 -4.08 -4.39 -5.43
C CYS A 26 -4.94 -3.82 -4.31
N HIS A 27 -4.59 -4.04 -3.05
CA HIS A 27 -5.33 -3.49 -1.92
C HIS A 27 -4.44 -3.31 -0.68
N PRO A 28 -4.72 -2.34 0.20
CA PRO A 28 -3.95 -2.15 1.42
C PRO A 28 -4.28 -3.25 2.43
N VAL A 29 -3.24 -3.95 2.91
CA VAL A 29 -3.30 -4.88 4.04
C VAL A 29 -2.79 -4.27 5.34
N PHE A 30 -2.14 -3.10 5.23
CA PHE A 30 -1.79 -2.23 6.32
C PHE A 30 -2.01 -0.77 5.86
N PRO A 31 -2.77 0.04 6.62
CA PRO A 31 -3.05 1.42 6.24
C PRO A 31 -1.77 2.25 6.19
N ALA A 32 -1.84 3.41 5.53
CA ALA A 32 -0.76 4.39 5.59
C ALA A 32 -0.65 4.95 7.01
N GLU A 33 0.38 4.53 7.75
CA GLU A 33 0.63 4.97 9.12
C GLU A 33 2.05 5.50 9.29
N ARG A 34 2.22 6.43 10.24
CA ARG A 34 3.53 6.96 10.62
C ARG A 34 4.24 5.99 11.56
N ILE A 35 5.47 5.63 11.20
CA ILE A 35 6.35 4.80 12.02
C ILE A 35 7.56 5.64 12.42
N ALA A 36 7.71 5.86 13.72
CA ALA A 36 8.84 6.60 14.27
C ALA A 36 10.19 5.89 14.03
N PRO A 37 11.32 6.62 14.03
CA PRO A 37 12.66 6.03 13.84
C PRO A 37 12.94 4.90 14.83
N GLY A 38 13.40 3.75 14.35
CA GLY A 38 13.72 2.58 15.16
C GLY A 38 12.51 1.81 15.71
N HIS A 39 11.28 2.20 15.36
CA HIS A 39 10.07 1.50 15.75
C HIS A 39 9.68 0.41 14.74
N THR A 40 8.97 -0.60 15.26
CA THR A 40 8.44 -1.73 14.51
C THR A 40 6.93 -1.81 14.69
N VAL A 41 6.21 -2.08 13.61
CA VAL A 41 4.77 -2.39 13.63
C VAL A 41 4.55 -3.80 13.10
N ALA A 42 3.61 -4.52 13.71
CA ALA A 42 3.21 -5.83 13.25
C ALA A 42 2.08 -5.71 12.23
N LEU A 43 2.21 -6.39 11.08
CA LEU A 43 1.11 -6.50 10.14
C LEU A 43 -0.02 -7.32 10.74
N TRP A 44 -1.25 -7.08 10.28
CA TRP A 44 -2.44 -7.81 10.72
C TRP A 44 -2.65 -7.80 12.24
N SER A 45 -2.26 -6.69 12.90
CA SER A 45 -2.29 -6.56 14.36
C SER A 45 -1.53 -7.68 15.09
N GLY A 46 -0.46 -8.19 14.48
CA GLY A 46 0.35 -9.30 15.02
C GLY A 46 -0.32 -10.67 14.91
N ALA A 47 -1.49 -10.78 14.27
CA ALA A 47 -2.10 -12.07 13.96
C ALA A 47 -1.45 -12.69 12.71
N ALA A 48 -1.70 -13.99 12.52
CA ALA A 48 -1.23 -14.67 11.34
C ALA A 48 -1.91 -14.09 10.09
N ILE A 49 -1.12 -13.79 9.06
CA ILE A 49 -1.63 -13.32 7.78
C ILE A 49 -2.47 -14.45 7.17
N PRO A 50 -3.75 -14.20 6.82
CA PRO A 50 -4.58 -15.17 6.13
C PRO A 50 -4.04 -15.35 4.72
N VAL A 51 -3.87 -16.60 4.32
CA VAL A 51 -3.35 -16.97 3.02
C VAL A 51 -4.35 -17.92 2.38
N GLU A 52 -4.90 -17.52 1.24
CA GLU A 52 -5.97 -18.24 0.56
C GLU A 52 -5.62 -18.48 -0.91
N LEU A 53 -6.18 -19.54 -1.50
CA LEU A 53 -6.15 -19.65 -2.95
C LEU A 53 -7.12 -18.65 -3.57
N PRO A 54 -6.78 -18.08 -4.74
CA PRO A 54 -7.67 -17.18 -5.46
C PRO A 54 -9.02 -17.81 -5.71
N GLN A 55 -10.08 -17.00 -5.61
CA GLN A 55 -11.43 -17.48 -5.86
C GLN A 55 -11.56 -18.15 -7.23
N GLY A 56 -12.21 -19.32 -7.23
CA GLY A 56 -12.40 -20.14 -8.43
C GLY A 56 -11.23 -21.07 -8.77
N ARG A 57 -10.12 -21.03 -8.03
CA ARG A 57 -9.04 -22.02 -8.18
C ARG A 57 -9.38 -23.31 -7.42
N ALA A 58 -9.37 -24.44 -8.12
CA ALA A 58 -9.62 -25.74 -7.50
C ALA A 58 -8.49 -26.10 -6.53
N VAL A 59 -8.86 -26.61 -5.35
CA VAL A 59 -7.91 -27.12 -4.36
C VAL A 59 -7.45 -28.50 -4.83
N ALA A 60 -6.22 -28.59 -5.35
CA ALA A 60 -5.57 -29.84 -5.73
C ALA A 60 -4.09 -29.82 -5.31
N PRO A 61 -3.46 -30.97 -5.08
CA PRO A 61 -2.04 -31.06 -4.74
C PRO A 61 -1.15 -30.24 -5.67
N ASP A 62 -0.14 -29.59 -5.09
CA ASP A 62 0.87 -28.79 -5.79
C ASP A 62 0.32 -27.55 -6.53
N VAL A 63 -0.97 -27.24 -6.38
CA VAL A 63 -1.53 -25.97 -6.85
C VAL A 63 -0.90 -24.83 -6.05
N LYS A 64 -0.48 -23.79 -6.77
CA LYS A 64 0.20 -22.63 -6.20
C LYS A 64 -0.59 -21.34 -6.39
N ALA A 65 -0.37 -20.37 -5.52
CA ALA A 65 -0.70 -18.95 -5.73
C ALA A 65 0.49 -18.10 -5.29
N THR A 66 0.62 -16.92 -5.90
CA THR A 66 1.73 -16.00 -5.61
C THR A 66 1.19 -14.61 -5.39
N ASP A 67 1.42 -14.10 -4.20
CA ASP A 67 1.07 -12.74 -3.83
C ASP A 67 2.36 -11.93 -3.60
N TRP A 68 2.30 -10.63 -3.86
CA TRP A 68 3.41 -9.71 -3.62
C TRP A 68 3.00 -8.67 -2.60
N LEU A 69 3.61 -8.73 -1.42
CA LEU A 69 3.47 -7.72 -0.39
C LEU A 69 4.41 -6.56 -0.70
N VAL A 70 3.85 -5.44 -1.14
CA VAL A 70 4.59 -4.23 -1.51
C VAL A 70 4.55 -3.25 -0.35
N VAL A 71 5.71 -3.03 0.26
CA VAL A 71 5.89 -2.00 1.30
C VAL A 71 6.25 -0.70 0.60
N ILE A 72 5.45 0.34 0.82
CA ILE A 72 5.72 1.70 0.35
C ILE A 72 6.07 2.56 1.56
N ALA A 73 7.20 3.27 1.51
CA ALA A 73 7.61 4.21 2.54
C ALA A 73 7.84 5.60 1.92
N SER A 74 7.40 6.65 2.60
CA SER A 74 7.60 8.03 2.17
C SER A 74 7.84 8.97 3.35
N ASP A 75 8.59 10.05 3.11
CA ASP A 75 8.76 11.14 4.07
C ASP A 75 7.52 12.04 4.19
N VAL A 76 6.55 11.92 3.27
CA VAL A 76 5.26 12.62 3.30
C VAL A 76 4.09 11.65 3.43
N ASP A 77 2.96 12.15 3.92
CA ASP A 77 1.73 11.35 4.01
C ASP A 77 1.17 11.03 2.63
N PHE A 78 0.59 9.84 2.50
CA PHE A 78 -0.13 9.41 1.32
C PHE A 78 -1.35 8.58 1.71
N ASP A 79 -2.27 8.43 0.76
CA ASP A 79 -3.48 7.62 0.93
C ASP A 79 -3.24 6.22 0.35
N ALA A 80 -3.29 5.19 1.18
CA ALA A 80 -3.10 3.81 0.74
C ALA A 80 -4.28 3.31 -0.11
N ASP A 81 -5.50 3.84 0.12
CA ASP A 81 -6.70 3.46 -0.64
C ASP A 81 -6.63 3.95 -2.10
N ALA A 82 -5.77 4.93 -2.39
CA ALA A 82 -5.52 5.39 -3.75
C ALA A 82 -4.87 4.30 -4.64
N PHE A 83 -4.35 3.23 -4.04
CA PHE A 83 -3.78 2.08 -4.72
C PHE A 83 -4.77 0.91 -4.90
N GLU A 84 -6.03 1.05 -4.46
CA GLU A 84 -7.03 -0.01 -4.64
C GLU A 84 -7.29 -0.24 -6.13
N LEU A 85 -7.06 -1.46 -6.61
CA LEU A 85 -7.36 -1.92 -7.95
C LEU A 85 -8.08 -3.27 -7.89
N PRO A 86 -9.17 -3.46 -8.65
CA PRO A 86 -9.87 -4.74 -8.68
C PRO A 86 -9.02 -5.83 -9.34
N ALA A 87 -9.41 -7.09 -9.17
CA ALA A 87 -8.75 -8.19 -9.86
C ALA A 87 -8.92 -8.08 -11.38
N LEU A 88 -7.97 -8.65 -12.13
CA LEU A 88 -8.03 -8.68 -13.58
C LEU A 88 -9.31 -9.39 -14.07
N GLY A 89 -10.10 -8.65 -14.86
CA GLY A 89 -11.38 -9.10 -15.41
C GLY A 89 -12.59 -8.73 -14.56
N GLU A 90 -12.41 -8.16 -13.37
CA GLU A 90 -13.50 -7.60 -12.58
C GLU A 90 -13.81 -6.16 -13.01
N PRO A 91 -15.08 -5.71 -12.91
CA PRO A 91 -15.42 -4.33 -13.16
C PRO A 91 -14.68 -3.39 -12.21
N LEU A 92 -14.18 -2.28 -12.75
CA LEU A 92 -13.76 -1.14 -11.93
C LEU A 92 -14.98 -0.64 -11.16
N ALA A 93 -15.08 -0.97 -9.88
CA ALA A 93 -15.96 -0.25 -8.98
C ALA A 93 -15.51 1.21 -9.02
N VAL A 94 -16.43 2.13 -9.28
CA VAL A 94 -16.15 3.56 -9.21
C VAL A 94 -15.88 3.86 -7.74
N ALA A 95 -14.61 3.76 -7.33
CA ALA A 95 -14.19 4.06 -5.97
C ALA A 95 -14.63 5.50 -5.68
N SER A 96 -15.52 5.64 -4.70
CA SER A 96 -15.91 6.93 -4.18
C SER A 96 -14.66 7.52 -3.55
N ARG A 97 -13.95 8.35 -4.32
CA ARG A 97 -12.75 9.08 -3.89
C ARG A 97 -12.94 9.55 -2.45
N SER A 98 -12.25 8.90 -1.53
CA SER A 98 -12.13 9.32 -0.15
C SER A 98 -11.69 10.78 -0.19
N ARG A 99 -12.59 11.71 0.15
CA ARG A 99 -12.16 13.08 0.46
C ARG A 99 -11.35 12.92 1.73
N GLY A 100 -10.03 12.98 1.58
CA GLY A 100 -9.07 12.71 2.64
C GLY A 100 -9.41 13.44 3.93
N SER A 101 -9.13 12.75 5.02
CA SER A 101 -9.18 13.24 6.40
C SER A 101 -8.51 14.62 6.52
N ASP A 102 -9.21 15.55 7.17
CA ASP A 102 -8.96 16.99 7.25
C ASP A 102 -7.79 17.39 8.18
N THR A 103 -6.84 16.48 8.48
CA THR A 103 -5.79 16.72 9.49
C THR A 103 -4.35 16.47 9.07
N ALA A 104 -4.07 16.17 7.80
CA ALA A 104 -2.71 16.21 7.26
C ALA A 104 -2.79 16.74 5.82
N THR A 105 -2.02 17.80 5.53
CA THR A 105 -2.02 18.54 4.26
C THR A 105 -1.99 17.60 3.05
N SER A 106 -3.17 17.24 2.54
CA SER A 106 -3.28 16.23 1.49
C SER A 106 -2.60 16.70 0.21
N THR A 107 -2.12 15.76 -0.61
CA THR A 107 -1.56 16.06 -1.94
C THR A 107 -2.50 16.91 -2.79
N LEU A 108 -3.82 16.72 -2.62
CA LEU A 108 -4.86 17.50 -3.28
C LEU A 108 -4.96 18.92 -2.72
N GLU A 109 -4.83 19.12 -1.41
CA GLU A 109 -4.76 20.47 -0.81
C GLU A 109 -3.52 21.24 -1.28
N ARG A 110 -2.37 20.56 -1.44
CA ARG A 110 -1.15 21.16 -2.01
C ARG A 110 -1.35 21.59 -3.47
N LEU A 111 -2.04 20.76 -4.27
CA LEU A 111 -2.40 21.10 -5.64
C LEU A 111 -3.44 22.23 -5.69
N ALA A 112 -4.43 22.23 -4.79
CA ALA A 112 -5.44 23.27 -4.68
C ALA A 112 -4.81 24.62 -4.28
N ARG A 113 -3.89 24.65 -3.31
CA ARG A 113 -3.12 25.85 -2.96
C ARG A 113 -2.27 26.36 -4.12
N ARG A 114 -1.69 25.47 -4.93
CA ARG A 114 -1.00 25.84 -6.18
C ARG A 114 -1.96 26.36 -7.25
N ALA A 115 -3.20 25.87 -7.30
CA ALA A 115 -4.21 26.31 -8.24
C ALA A 115 -4.79 27.71 -7.92
N VAL A 116 -4.60 28.22 -6.69
CA VAL A 116 -4.98 29.59 -6.31
C VAL A 116 -4.09 30.63 -7.00
N THR A 117 -2.84 30.28 -7.31
CA THR A 117 -1.98 31.09 -8.19
C THR A 117 -2.12 30.55 -9.61
N ARG A 118 -2.97 31.21 -10.42
CA ARG A 118 -3.26 30.86 -11.82
C ARG A 118 -2.09 31.16 -12.77
N ASP A 119 -0.87 30.80 -12.39
CA ASP A 119 0.32 30.91 -13.21
C ASP A 119 1.05 29.57 -13.27
N VAL A 120 1.07 29.00 -14.47
CA VAL A 120 1.96 27.89 -14.81
C VAL A 120 3.40 28.42 -14.69
N GLY A 121 4.16 27.90 -13.71
CA GLY A 121 5.58 28.20 -13.54
C GLY A 121 5.97 28.92 -12.23
N ALA A 122 5.03 29.32 -11.38
CA ALA A 122 5.31 30.04 -10.14
C ALA A 122 5.50 29.14 -8.89
N ALA A 123 5.79 27.86 -9.07
CA ALA A 123 6.17 27.01 -7.95
C ALA A 123 7.68 27.15 -7.71
N GLY A 124 8.07 27.82 -6.63
CA GLY A 124 9.43 27.68 -6.08
C GLY A 124 9.78 26.19 -5.89
N PRO A 125 11.08 25.83 -5.87
CA PRO A 125 11.49 24.42 -5.88
C PRO A 125 10.91 23.71 -4.65
N ALA A 126 9.86 22.93 -4.86
CA ALA A 126 9.40 21.98 -3.86
C ALA A 126 10.38 20.84 -3.90
N THR A 127 11.05 20.56 -2.78
CA THR A 127 11.81 19.33 -2.63
C THR A 127 10.86 18.17 -2.96
N PRO A 128 11.20 17.31 -3.94
CA PRO A 128 10.36 16.17 -4.27
C PRO A 128 10.28 15.26 -3.04
N ALA A 129 9.11 14.68 -2.82
CA ALA A 129 8.94 13.67 -1.77
C ALA A 129 9.92 12.53 -2.03
N ARG A 130 10.61 12.09 -0.97
CA ARG A 130 11.42 10.89 -1.03
C ARG A 130 10.52 9.71 -0.72
N TRP A 131 10.61 8.69 -1.55
CA TRP A 131 9.85 7.47 -1.36
C TRP A 131 10.67 6.28 -1.85
N SER A 132 10.36 5.12 -1.29
CA SER A 132 10.90 3.84 -1.71
C SER A 132 9.81 2.79 -1.69
N ALA A 133 10.00 1.73 -2.46
CA ALA A 133 9.16 0.55 -2.42
C ALA A 133 10.03 -0.71 -2.39
N SER A 134 9.58 -1.71 -1.64
CA SER A 134 10.16 -3.04 -1.61
C SER A 134 9.04 -4.07 -1.70
N ALA A 135 9.33 -5.23 -2.29
CA ALA A 135 8.34 -6.30 -2.44
C ALA A 135 8.86 -7.59 -1.81
N VAL A 136 7.98 -8.29 -1.08
CA VAL A 136 8.21 -9.64 -0.58
C VAL A 136 7.20 -10.56 -1.26
N THR A 137 7.70 -11.64 -1.87
CA THR A 137 6.85 -12.64 -2.52
C THR A 137 6.38 -13.67 -1.51
N LEU A 138 5.07 -13.93 -1.49
CA LEU A 138 4.43 -14.98 -0.71
C LEU A 138 3.94 -16.08 -1.68
N GLU A 139 4.49 -17.29 -1.54
CA GLU A 139 4.04 -18.45 -2.32
C GLU A 139 3.19 -19.37 -1.46
N THR A 140 1.95 -19.57 -1.87
CA THR A 140 0.98 -20.49 -1.27
C THR A 140 1.00 -21.77 -2.06
N VAL A 141 1.22 -22.92 -1.40
CA VAL A 141 1.23 -24.23 -2.07
C VAL A 141 0.27 -25.18 -1.35
N VAL A 142 -0.61 -25.82 -2.11
CA VAL A 142 -1.43 -26.92 -1.58
C VAL A 142 -0.53 -28.14 -1.37
N PRO A 143 -0.43 -28.68 -0.15
CA PRO A 143 0.42 -29.83 0.12
C PRO A 143 0.08 -31.04 -0.75
N SER A 144 1.10 -31.76 -1.22
CA SER A 144 0.95 -33.14 -1.70
C SER A 144 0.69 -34.08 -0.51
N ALA A 145 -0.22 -35.03 -0.68
CA ALA A 145 -0.53 -36.05 0.31
C ALA A 145 0.58 -37.11 0.43
#